data_AF-A0A7J6TD02-F1
#
_entry.id   AF-A0A7J6TD02-F1
#
_cell.length_a   1.000
_cell.length_b   1.000
_cell.length_c   1.000
_cell.angle_alpha   90.00
_cell.angle_beta   90.00
_cell.angle_gamma   90.00
#
_symmetry.space_group_name_H-M   'P 1'
#
loop_
_entity.id
_entity.type
_entity.pdbx_description
1 polymer ?
#
loop_
_entity_poly.entity_id
_entity_poly.type
_entity_poly.pdbx_seq_one_letter_code
_entity_poly.pdbx_strand_id
1 'polypeptide(L)'
;YPSFQDVGMRTFGIAGKLAVVLCMDIFMVGLCVIMLILFAQNTMRLWPGGLTQDWWVLIYACLMVPFVWIRSMKLIGWLSSVGVISIIATCIVIVIASATNAVKEGDTLEYHLFNDQLGSAMATLMTSFGLTSMLSAVLDGLGDPSKFTKALIWAFAIIFA
;
A
#
# COMPACT_ATOMS: atom_id res chain seq x y z
N TYR A 1 -14.81 -17.18 0.15
CA TYR A 1 -15.60 -16.19 -0.62
C TYR A 1 -15.06 -16.21 -2.05
N PRO A 2 -15.83 -15.91 -3.10
CA PRO A 2 -15.35 -16.11 -4.46
C PRO A 2 -14.16 -15.19 -4.74
N SER A 3 -13.08 -15.77 -5.28
CA SER A 3 -11.93 -15.00 -5.76
C SER A 3 -12.34 -14.14 -6.96
N PHE A 4 -11.60 -13.08 -7.28
CA PHE A 4 -11.87 -12.26 -8.48
C PHE A 4 -11.90 -13.11 -9.76
N GLN A 5 -11.06 -14.16 -9.80
CA GLN A 5 -10.97 -15.10 -10.90
C GLN A 5 -12.24 -15.96 -11.04
N ASP A 6 -12.86 -16.36 -9.91
CA ASP A 6 -14.12 -17.11 -9.90
C ASP A 6 -15.30 -16.25 -10.38
N VAL A 7 -15.30 -14.97 -10.04
CA VAL A 7 -16.32 -14.02 -10.55
C VAL A 7 -16.21 -13.92 -12.07
N GLY A 8 -14.99 -13.71 -12.60
CA GLY A 8 -14.75 -13.66 -14.05
C GLY A 8 -15.13 -14.95 -14.78
N MET A 9 -14.92 -16.11 -14.15
CA MET A 9 -15.33 -17.40 -14.69
C MET A 9 -16.85 -17.55 -14.79
N ARG A 10 -17.58 -17.08 -13.77
CA ARG A 10 -19.04 -17.19 -13.72
C ARG A 10 -19.75 -16.23 -14.68
N THR A 11 -19.17 -15.07 -14.96
CA THR A 11 -19.80 -14.06 -15.83
C THR A 11 -19.42 -14.22 -17.30
N PHE A 12 -18.17 -14.57 -17.61
CA PHE A 12 -17.61 -14.55 -18.97
C PHE A 12 -16.88 -15.84 -19.35
N GLY A 13 -16.98 -16.89 -18.53
CA GLY A 13 -16.34 -18.19 -18.79
C GLY A 13 -14.81 -18.13 -18.71
N ILE A 14 -14.16 -19.01 -19.47
CA ILE A 14 -12.71 -19.22 -19.41
C ILE A 14 -11.93 -17.98 -19.86
N ALA A 15 -12.40 -17.28 -20.89
CA ALA A 15 -11.77 -16.05 -21.39
C ALA A 15 -11.80 -14.93 -20.33
N GLY A 16 -12.92 -14.77 -19.64
CA GLY A 16 -13.04 -13.83 -18.53
C GLY A 16 -12.13 -14.16 -17.36
N LYS A 17 -12.04 -15.44 -16.99
CA LYS A 17 -11.11 -15.90 -15.96
C LYS A 17 -9.67 -15.52 -16.32
N LEU A 18 -9.22 -15.82 -17.54
CA LEU A 18 -7.86 -15.54 -17.98
C LEU A 18 -7.54 -14.04 -17.96
N ALA A 19 -8.47 -13.20 -18.44
CA ALA A 19 -8.31 -11.75 -18.42
C ALA A 19 -8.15 -11.20 -17.00
N VAL A 20 -8.96 -11.68 -16.05
CA VAL A 20 -8.90 -11.24 -14.65
C VAL A 20 -7.60 -11.72 -13.97
N VAL A 21 -7.17 -12.95 -14.23
CA VAL A 21 -5.89 -13.48 -13.71
C VAL A 21 -4.74 -12.58 -14.17
N LEU A 22 -4.61 -12.35 -15.48
CA LEU A 22 -3.53 -11.55 -16.04
C LEU A 22 -3.53 -10.11 -15.50
N CYS A 23 -4.70 -9.47 -15.47
CA CYS A 23 -4.82 -8.10 -14.99
C CYS A 23 -4.44 -7.97 -13.50
N MET A 24 -4.94 -8.88 -12.65
CA MET A 24 -4.65 -8.86 -11.22
C MET A 24 -3.20 -9.20 -10.91
N ASP A 25 -2.61 -10.17 -11.61
CA ASP A 25 -1.22 -10.56 -11.41
C ASP A 25 -0.26 -9.43 -11.84
N ILE A 26 -0.51 -8.81 -12.99
CA ILE A 26 0.26 -7.63 -13.45
C ILE A 26 0.13 -6.48 -12.46
N PHE A 27 -1.08 -6.21 -11.96
CA PHE A 27 -1.32 -5.15 -10.99
C PHE A 27 -0.57 -5.40 -9.67
N MET A 28 -0.63 -6.62 -9.12
CA MET A 28 0.09 -7.01 -7.91
C MET A 28 1.61 -6.87 -8.07
N VAL A 29 2.17 -7.34 -9.19
CA VAL A 29 3.60 -7.19 -9.46
C VAL A 29 3.98 -5.70 -9.57
N GLY A 30 3.17 -4.90 -10.26
CA GLY A 30 3.36 -3.45 -10.35
C GLY A 30 3.36 -2.77 -8.98
N LEU A 31 2.41 -3.11 -8.12
CA LEU A 31 2.36 -2.60 -6.74
C LEU A 31 3.62 -2.97 -5.95
N CYS A 32 4.08 -4.22 -6.04
CA CYS A 32 5.31 -4.65 -5.38
C CYS A 32 6.52 -3.80 -5.81
N VAL A 33 6.67 -3.54 -7.11
CA VAL A 33 7.77 -2.72 -7.66
C VAL A 33 7.67 -1.28 -7.17
N ILE A 34 6.48 -0.67 -7.20
CA ILE A 34 6.27 0.71 -6.73
C ILE A 34 6.62 0.83 -5.24
N MET A 35 6.21 -0.14 -4.42
CA MET A 35 6.54 -0.15 -2.99
C MET A 35 8.04 -0.26 -2.72
N LEU A 36 8.79 -1.05 -3.50
CA LEU A 36 10.24 -1.14 -3.39
C LEU A 36 10.92 0.20 -3.74
N ILE A 37 10.47 0.86 -4.80
CA ILE A 37 10.96 2.20 -5.19
C ILE A 37 10.67 3.21 -4.07
N LEU A 38 9.46 3.17 -3.51
CA LEU A 38 9.06 4.06 -2.42
C LEU A 38 9.94 3.85 -1.17
N PHE A 39 10.28 2.60 -0.82
CA PHE A 39 11.20 2.30 0.28
C PHE A 39 12.61 2.85 0.03
N ALA A 40 13.12 2.66 -1.19
CA ALA A 40 14.42 3.21 -1.58
C ALA A 40 14.46 4.73 -1.47
N GLN A 41 13.42 5.42 -1.96
CA GLN A 41 13.32 6.88 -1.89
C GLN A 41 13.25 7.40 -0.45
N ASN A 42 12.46 6.77 0.43
CA ASN A 42 12.41 7.16 1.83
C ASN A 42 13.76 6.98 2.52
N THR A 43 14.48 5.90 2.21
CA THR A 43 15.80 5.62 2.80
C THR A 43 16.86 6.59 2.33
N MET A 44 16.83 6.99 1.05
CA MET A 44 17.72 8.04 0.54
C MET A 44 17.48 9.41 1.20
N ARG A 45 16.24 9.72 1.57
CA ARG A 45 15.92 10.95 2.33
C ARG A 45 16.45 10.90 3.76
N LEU A 46 16.44 9.72 4.38
CA LEU A 46 16.99 9.49 5.73
C LEU A 46 18.53 9.50 5.75
N TRP A 47 19.17 8.96 4.70
CA TRP A 47 20.62 8.92 4.55
C TRP A 47 21.07 9.55 3.21
N PRO A 48 21.14 10.89 3.13
CA PRO A 48 21.65 11.57 1.94
C PRO A 48 23.17 11.41 1.87
N GLY A 49 23.67 10.58 0.93
CA GLY A 49 25.10 10.46 0.64
C GLY A 49 25.68 9.04 0.59
N GLY A 50 24.85 8.00 0.71
CA GLY A 50 25.31 6.60 0.69
C GLY A 50 25.34 5.99 -0.70
N LEU A 51 24.18 5.56 -1.19
CA LEU A 51 24.01 4.80 -2.43
C LEU A 51 22.92 5.41 -3.31
N THR A 52 23.02 5.17 -4.63
CA THR A 52 22.02 5.52 -5.63
C THR A 52 20.71 4.74 -5.42
N GLN A 53 19.58 5.28 -5.87
CA GLN A 53 18.25 4.68 -5.71
C GLN A 53 18.19 3.21 -6.17
N ASP A 54 18.81 2.90 -7.31
CA ASP A 54 18.77 1.56 -7.91
C ASP A 54 19.39 0.50 -7.00
N TRP A 55 20.49 0.84 -6.33
CA TRP A 55 21.14 -0.07 -5.38
C TRP A 55 20.27 -0.34 -4.15
N TRP A 56 19.58 0.67 -3.64
CA TRP A 56 18.63 0.49 -2.55
C TRP A 56 17.46 -0.41 -2.96
N VAL A 57 16.92 -0.24 -4.17
CA VAL A 57 15.87 -1.12 -4.71
C VAL A 57 16.36 -2.57 -4.77
N LEU A 58 17.58 -2.81 -5.27
CA LEU A 58 18.17 -4.15 -5.32
C LEU A 58 18.36 -4.76 -3.93
N ILE A 59 18.84 -3.98 -2.96
CA ILE A 59 19.00 -4.44 -1.57
C ILE A 59 17.65 -4.87 -0.98
N TYR A 60 16.61 -4.04 -1.15
CA TYR A 60 15.27 -4.39 -0.67
C TYR A 60 14.66 -5.58 -1.40
N ALA A 61 14.88 -5.71 -2.71
CA ALA A 61 14.44 -6.87 -3.47
C ALA A 61 15.10 -8.15 -2.93
N CYS A 62 16.43 -8.15 -2.77
CA CYS A 62 17.17 -9.27 -2.19
C CYS A 62 16.73 -9.59 -0.76
N LEU A 63 16.42 -8.57 0.04
CA LEU A 63 15.92 -8.75 1.41
C LEU A 63 14.53 -9.36 1.42
N MET A 64 13.64 -9.01 0.48
CA MET A 64 12.26 -9.50 0.43
C MET A 64 12.13 -10.91 -0.14
N VAL A 65 13.01 -11.34 -1.05
CA VAL A 65 13.04 -12.70 -1.60
C VAL A 65 12.96 -13.81 -0.54
N PRO A 66 13.78 -13.82 0.54
CA PRO A 66 13.68 -14.85 1.57
C PRO A 66 12.36 -14.79 2.36
N PHE A 67 11.70 -13.63 2.46
CA PHE A 67 10.39 -13.52 3.10
C PHE A 67 9.28 -14.21 2.29
N VAL A 68 9.45 -14.35 0.96
CA VAL A 68 8.50 -15.10 0.12
C VAL A 68 8.43 -16.58 0.52
N TRP A 69 9.51 -17.13 1.07
CA TRP A 69 9.53 -18.52 1.54
C TRP A 69 8.83 -18.73 2.89
N ILE A 70 8.45 -17.65 3.59
CA ILE A 70 7.69 -17.73 4.84
C ILE A 70 6.22 -17.97 4.50
N ARG A 71 5.80 -19.24 4.55
CA ARG A 71 4.41 -19.66 4.24
C ARG A 71 3.42 -19.43 5.39
N SER A 72 3.86 -18.91 6.54
CA SER A 72 3.02 -18.76 7.73
C SER A 72 2.23 -17.44 7.70
N MET A 73 0.94 -17.53 7.36
CA MET A 73 0.01 -16.40 7.38
C MET A 73 -0.07 -15.71 8.76
N LYS A 74 0.17 -16.46 9.84
CA LYS A 74 0.19 -15.92 11.21
C LYS A 74 1.39 -14.98 11.45
N LEU A 75 2.56 -15.32 10.90
CA LEU A 75 3.76 -14.48 11.04
C LEU A 75 3.60 -13.18 10.24
N ILE A 76 3.05 -13.29 9.03
CA ILE A 76 2.75 -12.16 8.15
C ILE A 76 1.72 -11.23 8.81
N GLY A 77 0.65 -11.78 9.40
CA GLY A 77 -0.33 -11.00 10.14
C GLY A 77 0.24 -10.27 11.36
N TRP A 78 1.17 -10.89 12.09
CA TRP A 78 1.88 -10.24 13.19
C TRP A 78 2.78 -9.10 12.70
N LEU A 79 3.58 -9.34 11.66
CA LEU A 79 4.45 -8.32 11.05
C LEU A 79 3.65 -7.14 10.51
N SER A 80 2.51 -7.41 9.87
CA SER A 80 1.57 -6.39 9.40
C SER A 80 1.03 -5.54 10.56
N SER A 81 0.76 -6.15 11.72
CA SER A 81 0.25 -5.42 12.89
C SER A 81 1.29 -4.42 13.42
N VAL A 82 2.57 -4.81 13.43
CA VAL A 82 3.69 -3.91 13.77
C VAL A 82 3.78 -2.75 12.77
N GLY A 83 3.63 -3.05 11.47
CA GLY A 83 3.60 -2.04 10.42
C GLY A 83 2.49 -1.00 10.63
N VAL A 84 1.27 -1.45 10.96
CA VAL A 84 0.14 -0.54 11.24
C VAL A 84 0.44 0.38 12.43
N ILE A 85 1.01 -0.15 13.51
CA ILE A 85 1.39 0.66 14.68
C ILE A 85 2.45 1.72 14.30
N SER A 86 3.43 1.35 13.47
CA SER A 86 4.45 2.28 12.97
C SER A 86 3.84 3.40 12.11
N ILE A 87 2.83 3.08 11.29
CA ILE A 87 2.12 4.08 10.49
C ILE A 87 1.38 5.06 11.40
N ILE A 88 0.64 4.56 12.40
CA ILE A 88 -0.09 5.41 13.37
C ILE A 88 0.89 6.33 14.13
N ALA A 89 2.03 5.80 14.59
CA ALA A 89 3.05 6.59 15.25
C ALA A 89 3.62 7.69 14.34
N THR A 90 3.83 7.37 13.06
CA THR A 90 4.30 8.35 12.05
C THR A 90 3.26 9.46 11.86
N CYS A 91 1.98 9.14 11.77
CA CYS A 91 0.91 10.15 11.69
C CYS A 91 0.92 11.08 12.91
N ILE A 92 1.06 10.54 14.12
CA ILE A 92 1.13 11.33 15.36
C ILE A 92 2.34 12.28 15.33
N VAL A 93 3.51 11.79 14.91
CA VAL A 93 4.72 12.62 14.80
C VAL A 93 4.52 13.75 13.78
N ILE A 94 3.90 13.46 12.63
CA ILE A 94 3.61 14.48 11.61
C ILE A 94 2.65 15.53 12.15
N VAL A 95 1.58 15.15 12.86
CA VAL A 95 0.62 16.09 13.45
C VAL A 95 1.30 16.99 14.49
N ILE A 96 2.12 16.43 15.38
CA ILE A 96 2.87 17.21 16.39
C ILE A 96 3.89 18.12 15.72
N ALA A 97 4.63 17.63 14.73
CA ALA A 97 5.58 18.43 13.96
C ALA A 97 4.88 19.57 13.23
N SER A 98 3.68 19.34 12.70
CA SER A 98 2.88 20.35 12.02
C SER A 98 2.35 21.41 13.00
N ALA A 99 1.93 21.00 14.20
CA ALA A 99 1.48 21.92 15.25
C ALA A 99 2.61 22.78 15.84
N THR A 100 3.82 22.22 15.95
CA THR A 100 5.01 22.92 16.49
C THR A 100 5.69 23.82 15.46
N ASN A 101 5.68 23.43 14.19
CA ASN A 101 6.16 24.24 13.08
C ASN A 101 5.04 25.01 12.39
N ALA A 102 3.96 25.34 13.13
CA ALA A 102 2.83 26.10 12.61
C ALA A 102 3.36 27.27 11.78
N VAL A 103 3.07 27.22 10.48
CA VAL A 103 3.55 28.15 9.47
C VAL A 103 3.41 29.56 10.03
N LYS A 104 4.52 30.31 10.11
CA LYS A 104 4.47 31.75 10.39
C LYS A 104 3.51 32.33 9.36
N GLU A 105 2.42 32.96 9.81
CA GLU A 105 1.43 33.62 8.93
C GLU A 105 2.18 34.46 7.87
N GLY A 106 2.20 33.98 6.62
CA GLY A 106 2.98 34.63 5.56
C GLY A 106 3.36 33.78 4.35
N ASP A 107 3.44 32.45 4.46
CA ASP A 107 3.69 31.62 3.27
C ASP A 107 2.42 31.51 2.44
N THR A 108 2.34 32.30 1.37
CA THR A 108 1.31 32.20 0.34
C THR A 108 1.53 30.90 -0.43
N LEU A 109 0.91 29.81 0.01
CA LEU A 109 0.80 28.57 -0.75
C LEU A 109 -0.04 28.85 -2.01
N GLU A 110 0.63 28.94 -3.15
CA GLU A 110 -0.03 29.12 -4.44
C GLU A 110 -0.58 27.77 -4.94
N TYR A 111 -1.88 27.54 -4.75
CA TYR A 111 -2.54 26.29 -5.13
C TYR A 111 -2.82 26.25 -6.64
N HIS A 112 -1.99 25.54 -7.39
CA HIS A 112 -2.25 25.23 -8.79
C HIS A 112 -3.09 23.96 -8.91
N LEU A 113 -4.42 24.11 -8.98
CA LEU A 113 -5.40 23.01 -9.10
C LEU A 113 -5.25 22.22 -10.41
N PHE A 114 -4.80 22.88 -11.48
CA PHE A 114 -4.58 22.27 -12.79
C PHE A 114 -3.13 22.51 -13.22
N ASN A 115 -2.28 21.54 -12.92
CA ASN A 115 -0.89 21.48 -13.38
C ASN A 115 -0.72 20.24 -14.27
N ASP A 116 0.28 20.21 -15.14
CA ASP A 116 0.63 19.07 -16.00
C ASP A 116 0.88 17.78 -15.20
N GLN A 117 1.16 17.91 -13.89
CA GLN A 117 1.36 16.80 -12.95
C GLN A 117 0.07 16.29 -12.30
N LEU A 118 -1.11 16.82 -12.64
CA LEU A 118 -2.39 16.40 -12.06
C LEU A 118 -2.64 14.89 -12.26
N GLY A 119 -2.30 14.37 -13.44
CA GLY A 119 -2.42 12.94 -13.74
C GLY A 119 -1.54 12.08 -12.83
N SER A 120 -0.29 12.47 -12.61
CA SER A 120 0.63 11.76 -11.70
C SER A 120 0.20 11.87 -10.23
N ALA A 121 -0.32 13.03 -9.81
CA ALA A 121 -0.83 13.21 -8.45
C ALA A 121 -2.05 12.33 -8.20
N MET A 122 -3.00 12.31 -9.14
CA MET A 122 -4.17 11.43 -9.07
C MET A 122 -3.79 9.94 -9.08
N ALA A 123 -2.84 9.54 -9.93
CA ALA A 123 -2.36 8.15 -9.95
C ALA A 123 -1.73 7.74 -8.61
N THR A 124 -0.97 8.65 -7.99
CA THR A 124 -0.37 8.42 -6.67
C THR A 124 -1.45 8.26 -5.60
N LEU A 125 -2.48 9.13 -5.59
CA LEU A 125 -3.62 9.03 -4.69
C LEU A 125 -4.40 7.73 -4.88
N MET A 126 -4.66 7.32 -6.13
CA MET A 126 -5.37 6.07 -6.41
C MET A 126 -4.56 4.83 -6.00
N THR A 127 -3.23 4.89 -6.12
CA THR A 127 -2.34 3.80 -5.68
C THR A 127 -2.49 3.54 -4.17
N SER A 128 -2.72 4.57 -3.35
CA SER A 128 -3.00 4.43 -1.92
C SER A 128 -4.25 3.61 -1.60
N PHE A 129 -5.21 3.50 -2.53
CA PHE A 129 -6.43 2.70 -2.38
C PHE A 129 -6.35 1.30 -3.05
N GLY A 130 -5.17 0.90 -3.56
CA GLY A 130 -4.95 -0.39 -4.22
C GLY A 130 -5.20 -1.63 -3.34
N LEU A 131 -5.43 -1.44 -2.03
CA LEU A 131 -5.68 -2.51 -1.05
C LEU A 131 -6.95 -3.33 -1.29
N THR A 132 -7.90 -2.84 -2.10
CA THR A 132 -9.13 -3.59 -2.42
C THR A 132 -8.85 -4.92 -3.11
N SER A 133 -7.77 -4.99 -3.88
CA SER A 133 -7.29 -6.23 -4.53
C SER A 133 -6.80 -7.29 -3.54
N MET A 134 -6.28 -6.87 -2.37
CA MET A 134 -5.77 -7.74 -1.32
C MET A 134 -6.87 -8.26 -0.38
N LEU A 135 -8.07 -7.67 -0.43
CA LEU A 135 -9.17 -7.98 0.48
C LEU A 135 -9.55 -9.47 0.44
N SER A 136 -9.53 -10.03 -0.77
CA SER A 136 -9.80 -11.43 -1.06
C SER A 136 -8.62 -12.36 -0.81
N ALA A 137 -7.45 -11.87 -0.37
CA ALA A 137 -6.41 -12.72 0.22
C ALA A 137 -6.50 -12.69 1.77
N VAL A 138 -6.80 -11.52 2.33
CA VAL A 138 -6.95 -11.32 3.77
C VAL A 138 -8.10 -12.13 4.34
N LEU A 139 -9.24 -12.14 3.64
CA LEU A 139 -10.41 -12.88 4.07
C LEU A 139 -10.18 -14.41 4.15
N ASP A 140 -9.25 -14.98 3.38
CA ASP A 140 -8.99 -16.42 3.20
C ASP A 140 -8.05 -16.88 4.31
N GLY A 141 -7.20 -15.97 4.79
CA GLY A 141 -6.39 -16.15 5.98
C GLY A 141 -7.13 -15.86 7.29
N LEU A 142 -8.40 -15.44 7.26
CA LEU A 142 -9.15 -15.06 8.45
C LEU A 142 -9.70 -16.31 9.17
N GLY A 143 -9.36 -16.47 10.45
CA GLY A 143 -9.89 -17.60 11.25
C GLY A 143 -11.41 -17.52 11.50
N ASP A 144 -11.97 -16.30 11.57
CA ASP A 144 -13.40 -16.05 11.81
C ASP A 144 -13.94 -14.99 10.83
N PRO A 145 -14.61 -15.38 9.73
CA PRO A 145 -15.11 -14.45 8.71
C PRO A 145 -16.21 -13.49 9.22
N SER A 146 -16.91 -13.82 10.30
CA SER A 146 -17.96 -12.97 10.88
C SER A 146 -17.43 -11.67 11.52
N LYS A 147 -16.14 -11.62 11.88
CA LYS A 147 -15.50 -10.44 12.48
C LYS A 147 -14.99 -9.45 11.43
N PHE A 148 -14.92 -9.87 10.17
CA PHE A 148 -14.35 -9.08 9.09
C PHE A 148 -15.04 -7.74 8.87
N THR A 149 -16.38 -7.72 8.77
CA THR A 149 -17.15 -6.49 8.52
C THR A 149 -16.93 -5.46 9.61
N LYS A 150 -16.87 -5.90 10.88
CA LYS A 150 -16.58 -5.02 12.02
C LYS A 150 -15.16 -4.44 11.92
N ALA A 151 -14.16 -5.28 11.60
CA ALA A 151 -12.79 -4.82 11.42
C ALA A 151 -12.65 -3.82 10.26
N LEU A 152 -13.36 -4.05 9.15
CA LEU A 152 -13.35 -3.18 7.98
C LEU A 152 -13.95 -1.80 8.31
N ILE A 153 -15.06 -1.75 9.04
CA ILE A 153 -15.68 -0.49 9.49
C ILE A 153 -14.69 0.31 10.37
N TRP A 154 -14.04 -0.35 11.32
CA TRP A 154 -13.03 0.30 12.16
C TRP A 154 -11.83 0.79 11.36
N ALA A 155 -11.33 0.00 10.40
CA ALA A 155 -10.22 0.40 9.54
C ALA A 155 -10.56 1.66 8.72
N PHE A 156 -11.74 1.69 8.09
CA PHE A 156 -12.18 2.88 7.35
C PHE A 156 -12.41 4.09 8.26
N ALA A 157 -13.00 3.89 9.44
CA ALA A 157 -13.19 4.96 10.39
C ALA A 157 -11.85 5.59 10.83
N ILE A 158 -10.80 4.79 11.03
CA ILE A 158 -9.46 5.29 11.40
C ILE A 158 -8.78 6.01 10.23
N ILE A 159 -8.96 5.54 8.99
CA ILE A 159 -8.33 6.15 7.81
C ILE A 159 -8.96 7.51 7.47
N PHE A 160 -10.27 7.65 7.68
CA PHE A 160 -11.03 8.86 7.33
C PHE A 160 -11.27 9.83 8.50
N ALA A 161 -10.84 9.48 9.72
CA ALA A 161 -10.88 10.37 10.89
C ALA A 161 -9.61 11.20 11.01
#